data_AF-A0A430UPW0-F1
#
_entry.id   AF-A0A430UPW0-F1
#
_cell.length_a   1.000
_cell.length_b   1.000
_cell.length_c   1.000
_cell.angle_alpha   90.00
_cell.angle_beta   90.00
_cell.angle_gamma   90.00
#
_symmetry.space_group_name_H-M   'P 1'
#
loop_
_entity.id
_entity.type
_entity.pdbx_description
1 polymer ?
#
loop_
_entity_poly.entity_id
_entity_poly.type
_entity_poly.pdbx_seq_one_letter_code
_entity_poly.pdbx_strand_id
1 'polypeptide(L)' 'MKYRVRIKELAEQNGLTLYRLSKQSGLLPSTVYAVGKGQTSPGLDTLAKLHAALEALLGREVGVDEIIEVVRE' A
#
# COMPACT_ATOMS: atom_id res chain seq x y z
N MET A 1 19.47 -2.82 -4.98
CA MET A 1 18.14 -3.35 -5.36
C MET A 1 17.12 -2.29 -5.01
N LYS A 2 16.48 -1.67 -6.01
CA LYS A 2 15.46 -0.64 -5.79
C LYS A 2 14.09 -1.30 -5.84
N TYR A 3 13.17 -0.89 -4.98
CA TYR A 3 11.81 -1.42 -4.98
C TYR A 3 10.81 -0.29 -5.09
N ARG A 4 9.66 -0.59 -5.69
CA ARG A 4 8.50 0.30 -5.81
C ARG A 4 7.34 -0.32 -5.06
N VAL A 5 6.58 0.51 -4.36
CA VAL A 5 5.36 0.09 -3.67
C VAL A 5 4.16 0.24 -4.62
N ARG A 6 3.33 -0.81 -4.70
CA ARG A 6 2.20 -0.95 -5.63
C ARG A 6 0.82 -0.86 -4.97
N ILE A 7 0.78 -0.33 -3.75
CA ILE A 7 -0.44 -0.21 -2.93
C ILE A 7 -1.57 0.53 -3.65
N LYS A 8 -1.24 1.61 -4.37
CA LYS A 8 -2.24 2.37 -5.14
C LYS A 8 -2.86 1.55 -6.24
N GLU A 9 -2.04 0.83 -7.01
CA GLU A 9 -2.49 0.01 -8.14
C GLU A 9 -3.38 -1.13 -7.65
N LEU A 10 -2.96 -1.84 -6.61
CA LEU A 10 -3.75 -2.92 -6.02
C LEU A 10 -5.09 -2.41 -5.44
N ALA A 11 -5.08 -1.26 -4.76
CA ALA A 11 -6.30 -0.64 -4.25
C ALA A 11 -7.27 -0.27 -5.38
N GLU A 12 -6.80 0.43 -6.41
CA GLU A 12 -7.61 0.89 -7.54
C GLU A 12 -8.19 -0.27 -8.35
N GLN A 13 -7.42 -1.33 -8.59
CA GLN A 13 -7.87 -2.55 -9.28
C GLN A 13 -9.03 -3.26 -8.56
N ASN A 14 -9.17 -3.04 -7.25
CA ASN A 14 -10.22 -3.63 -6.41
C ASN A 14 -11.30 -2.62 -6.00
N GLY A 15 -11.37 -1.44 -6.66
CA GLY A 15 -12.38 -0.43 -6.37
C GLY A 15 -12.22 0.26 -5.00
N LEU A 16 -11.02 0.21 -4.41
CA LEU A 16 -10.69 0.85 -3.15
C LEU A 16 -10.04 2.22 -3.40
N THR A 17 -10.30 3.16 -2.50
CA THR A 17 -9.64 4.46 -2.50
C THR A 17 -8.50 4.49 -1.48
N LEU A 18 -7.46 5.29 -1.75
CA LEU A 18 -6.39 5.54 -0.76
C LEU A 18 -6.92 6.16 0.53
N TYR A 19 -8.04 6.91 0.45
CA TYR A 19 -8.73 7.41 1.63
C TYR A 19 -9.36 6.28 2.46
N ARG A 20 -10.03 5.31 1.82
CA ARG A 20 -10.55 4.14 2.54
C ARG A 20 -9.41 3.34 3.19
N LEU A 21 -8.29 3.22 2.49
CA LEU A 21 -7.11 2.55 3.01
C LEU A 21 -6.48 3.30 4.21
N SER A 22 -6.46 4.64 4.21
CA SER A 22 -5.98 5.41 5.36
C SER A 22 -6.88 5.24 6.57
N LYS A 23 -8.21 5.23 6.38
CA LYS A 23 -9.17 4.96 7.45
C LYS A 23 -8.98 3.56 8.05
N GLN A 24 -8.75 2.55 7.22
CA GLN A 24 -8.56 1.17 7.68
C GLN A 24 -7.20 0.96 8.37
N SER A 25 -6.12 1.57 7.83
CA SER A 25 -4.76 1.41 8.37
C SER A 25 -4.47 2.25 9.61
N GLY A 26 -5.33 3.22 9.94
CA GLY A 26 -5.09 4.19 11.01
C GLY A 26 -3.98 5.21 10.67
N LEU A 27 -3.48 5.22 9.43
CA LEU A 27 -2.50 6.17 8.96
C LEU A 27 -3.16 7.48 8.52
N LEU A 28 -2.42 8.58 8.58
CA LEU A 28 -2.89 9.85 8.02
C LEU A 28 -3.09 9.71 6.50
N PRO A 29 -4.17 10.30 5.94
CA PRO A 29 -4.38 10.28 4.49
C PRO A 29 -3.15 10.75 3.72
N SER A 30 -2.51 11.84 4.16
CA SER A 30 -1.28 12.37 3.55
C SER A 30 -0.16 11.34 3.43
N THR A 31 0.06 10.51 4.47
CA THR A 31 1.05 9.43 4.46
C THR A 31 0.70 8.37 3.41
N VAL A 32 -0.56 7.94 3.35
CA VAL A 32 -1.01 6.92 2.39
C VAL A 32 -0.92 7.43 0.96
N TYR A 33 -1.28 8.70 0.71
CA TYR A 33 -1.14 9.32 -0.61
C TYR A 33 0.32 9.46 -1.02
N ALA A 34 1.22 9.87 -0.12
CA ALA A 34 2.65 10.01 -0.42
C ALA A 34 3.27 8.65 -0.78
N VAL A 35 2.95 7.59 -0.02
CA VAL A 35 3.41 6.23 -0.30
C VAL A 35 2.82 5.72 -1.62
N GLY A 36 1.49 5.83 -1.80
CA GLY A 36 0.80 5.33 -2.99
C GLY A 36 1.21 6.04 -4.29
N LYS A 37 1.67 7.29 -4.22
CA LYS A 37 2.23 8.04 -5.35
C LYS A 37 3.74 7.83 -5.55
N GLY A 38 4.39 7.02 -4.70
CA GLY A 38 5.84 6.82 -4.74
C GLY A 38 6.66 8.04 -4.34
N GLN A 39 6.06 9.04 -3.69
CA GLN A 39 6.75 10.25 -3.21
C GLN A 39 7.65 9.97 -2.01
N THR A 40 7.34 8.91 -1.24
CA THR A 40 8.14 8.46 -0.11
C THR A 40 8.15 6.93 -0.05
N SER A 41 9.27 6.38 0.43
CA SER A 41 9.37 4.96 0.73
C SER A 41 8.87 4.71 2.16
N PRO A 42 7.86 3.85 2.38
CA PRO A 42 7.40 3.54 3.72
C PRO A 42 8.46 2.75 4.48
N GLY A 43 8.58 2.99 5.79
CA GLY A 43 9.25 2.06 6.70
C GLY A 43 8.42 0.78 6.90
N LEU A 44 9.00 -0.21 7.59
CA LEU A 44 8.35 -1.51 7.83
C LEU A 44 7.01 -1.40 8.55
N ASP A 45 6.90 -0.55 9.58
CA ASP A 45 5.64 -0.35 10.32
C ASP A 45 4.52 0.21 9.43
N THR A 46 4.83 1.25 8.64
CA THR A 46 3.88 1.84 7.68
C THR A 46 3.45 0.82 6.65
N LEU A 47 4.40 0.03 6.12
CA LEU A 47 4.12 -1.01 5.14
C LEU A 47 3.22 -2.11 5.73
N ALA A 48 3.52 -2.58 6.94
CA ALA A 48 2.71 -3.59 7.63
C ALA A 48 1.29 -3.11 7.90
N LYS A 49 1.10 -1.85 8.32
CA LYS A 49 -0.23 -1.25 8.51
C LYS A 49 -1.03 -1.18 7.21
N LEU A 50 -0.37 -0.82 6.11
CA LEU A 50 -1.03 -0.77 4.81
C LEU A 50 -1.36 -2.16 4.27
N HIS A 51 -0.48 -3.13 4.46
CA HIS A 51 -0.69 -4.53 4.09
C HIS A 51 -1.87 -5.14 4.86
N ALA A 52 -1.89 -5.03 6.18
CA ALA A 52 -3.01 -5.49 7.01
C ALA A 52 -4.34 -4.80 6.63
N ALA A 53 -4.29 -3.51 6.30
CA ALA A 53 -5.47 -2.78 5.85
C ALA A 53 -5.97 -3.24 4.47
N LEU A 54 -5.07 -3.60 3.55
CA LEU A 54 -5.44 -4.19 2.26
C LEU A 54 -6.11 -5.55 2.46
N GLU A 55 -5.54 -6.44 3.27
CA GLU A 55 -6.12 -7.76 3.54
C GLU A 55 -7.51 -7.64 4.16
N ALA A 56 -7.67 -6.75 5.13
CA ALA A 56 -8.96 -6.51 5.76
C ALA A 56 -10.02 -5.95 4.80
N LEU A 57 -9.62 -5.10 3.84
CA LEU A 57 -10.55 -4.53 2.85
C LEU A 57 -10.87 -5.50 1.71
N LEU A 58 -9.93 -6.35 1.32
CA LEU A 58 -10.07 -7.31 0.24
C LEU A 58 -10.69 -8.64 0.72
N GLY A 59 -10.66 -8.92 2.02
CA GLY A 59 -11.15 -10.17 2.59
C GLY A 59 -10.32 -11.39 2.17
N ARG A 60 -9.04 -11.18 1.83
CA ARG A 60 -8.09 -12.24 1.45
C ARG A 60 -6.67 -11.86 1.85
N GLU A 61 -5.81 -12.86 1.93
CA GLU A 61 -4.36 -12.67 2.05
C GLU A 61 -3.82 -11.93 0.82
N VAL A 62 -2.84 -11.05 1.04
CA VAL A 62 -2.17 -10.27 -0.01
C VAL A 62 -0.69 -10.64 -0.02
N GLY A 63 -0.21 -11.13 -1.16
CA GLY A 63 1.20 -11.47 -1.35
C GLY A 63 2.11 -10.24 -1.30
N VAL A 64 3.34 -10.41 -0.81
CA VAL A 64 4.33 -9.31 -0.78
C VAL A 64 4.67 -8.82 -2.19
N ASP A 65 4.64 -9.71 -3.19
CA ASP A 65 4.83 -9.41 -4.60
C ASP A 65 3.68 -8.59 -5.22
N GLU A 66 2.49 -8.61 -4.62
CA GLU A 66 1.36 -7.77 -5.04
C GLU A 66 1.53 -6.31 -4.58
N ILE A 67 2.26 -6.08 -3.48
CA ILE A 67 2.46 -4.75 -2.88
C ILE A 67 3.85 -4.16 -3.15
N ILE A 68 4.83 -4.99 -3.54
CA ILE A 68 6.20 -4.57 -3.83
C ILE A 68 6.66 -5.13 -5.17
N GLU A 69 7.20 -4.26 -6.01
CA GLU A 69 7.86 -4.62 -7.25
C GLU A 69 9.36 -4.29 -7.15
N VAL A 70 10.20 -5.28 -7.48
CA VAL A 70 11.65 -5.07 -7.58
C VAL A 70 11.98 -4.46 -8.93
N VAL A 71 12.53 -3.26 -8.92
CA VAL A 71 12.97 -2.56 -10.12
C VAL A 71 14.47 -2.84 -10.29
N ARG A 72 14.82 -3.55 -11.37
CA ARG A 72 16.23 -3.69 -11.80
C ARG A 72 16.60 -2.43 -12.59
N GLU A 73 17.66 -1.76 -12.15
CA GLU A 73 18.37 -0.76 -12.97
C GLU A 73 19.27 -1.46 -13.98
#